data_AF-A0A7C6EH94-F1
#
_entry.id   AF-A0A7C6EH94-F1
#
_cell.length_a   1.000
_cell.length_b   1.000
_cell.length_c   1.000
_cell.angle_alpha   90.00
_cell.angle_beta   90.00
_cell.angle_gamma   90.00
#
_symmetry.space_group_name_H-M   'P 1'
#
loop_
_entity.id
_entity.type
_entity.pdbx_description
1 polymer ?
#
loop_
_entity_poly.entity_id
_entity_poly.type
_entity_poly.pdbx_seq_one_letter_code
_entity_poly.pdbx_strand_id
1 'polypeptide(L)'
;MIVCHRSDIWCKIRKGDFKIVEKGDYRGKLIYMPHPGKYEKLVEKYRREIEKNLDLLPSITKQLFTVKEELIFQYKFTWLDDENKFLVLRYFAHIYKDPIYAGYQVLFVYDIKTHKIIKIFVTEIPLE
;
A
#
# COMPACT_ATOMS: atom_id res chain seq x y z
N MET A 1 24.29 1.73 -8.47
CA MET A 1 23.68 3.08 -8.50
C MET A 1 22.32 2.97 -9.19
N ILE A 2 21.21 3.01 -8.44
CA ILE A 2 19.87 2.94 -9.04
C ILE A 2 19.56 4.33 -9.60
N VAL A 3 19.43 4.44 -10.92
CA VAL A 3 19.09 5.68 -11.60
C VAL A 3 17.62 6.01 -11.29
N CYS A 4 17.41 6.89 -10.32
CA CYS A 4 16.07 7.36 -9.94
C CYS A 4 15.58 8.37 -10.99
N HIS A 5 14.67 7.94 -11.88
CA HIS A 5 13.99 8.87 -12.77
C HIS A 5 13.03 9.76 -11.95
N ARG A 6 13.11 11.09 -12.13
CA ARG A 6 12.33 12.11 -11.39
C ARG A 6 10.80 11.89 -11.37
N SER A 7 10.28 11.09 -12.30
CA SER A 7 8.86 10.77 -12.43
C SER A 7 8.40 9.53 -11.65
N ASP A 8 9.32 8.73 -11.12
CA ASP A 8 8.97 7.52 -10.36
C ASP A 8 8.46 7.89 -8.96
N ILE A 9 7.32 7.31 -8.58
CA ILE A 9 6.64 7.61 -7.33
C ILE A 9 7.45 7.16 -6.12
N TRP A 10 8.17 6.05 -6.22
CA TRP A 10 9.04 5.56 -5.16
C TRP A 10 10.23 6.49 -4.92
N CYS A 11 10.80 7.06 -5.99
CA CYS A 11 11.83 8.09 -5.88
C CYS A 11 11.33 9.36 -5.21
N LYS A 12 10.07 9.74 -5.43
CA LYS A 12 9.44 10.90 -4.77
C LYS A 12 9.25 10.64 -3.28
N ILE A 13 8.67 9.49 -2.92
CA ILE A 13 8.48 9.06 -1.53
C ILE A 13 9.82 9.00 -0.79
N ARG A 14 10.86 8.41 -1.41
CA ARG A 14 12.21 8.34 -0.83
C ARG A 14 12.83 9.74 -0.56
N LYS A 15 12.39 10.76 -1.29
CA LYS A 15 12.79 12.16 -1.10
C LYS A 15 11.85 12.94 -0.16
N GLY A 16 10.88 12.28 0.46
CA GLY A 16 9.92 12.88 1.38
C GLY A 16 8.70 13.54 0.71
N ASP A 17 8.48 13.33 -0.59
CA ASP A 17 7.26 13.79 -1.25
C ASP A 17 6.16 12.74 -1.10
N PHE A 18 5.28 12.97 -0.12
CA PHE A 18 4.16 12.10 0.26
C PHE A 18 2.80 12.58 -0.28
N LYS A 19 2.74 13.42 -1.32
CA LYS A 19 1.47 14.00 -1.82
C LYS A 19 0.37 13.00 -2.18
N ILE A 20 0.73 11.79 -2.57
CA ILE A 20 -0.24 10.73 -2.92
C ILE A 20 -0.65 9.87 -1.72
N VAL A 21 -0.04 10.08 -0.55
CA VAL A 21 -0.31 9.33 0.67
C VAL A 21 -1.43 10.05 1.43
N GLU A 22 -2.41 9.29 1.90
CA GLU A 22 -3.55 9.80 2.62
C GLU A 22 -3.89 8.92 3.83
N LYS A 23 -4.33 9.55 4.91
CA LYS A 23 -4.80 8.87 6.11
C LYS A 23 -6.25 8.42 5.92
N GLY A 24 -6.54 7.18 6.27
CA GLY A 24 -7.86 6.56 6.12
C GLY A 24 -7.85 5.45 5.08
N ASP A 25 -9.03 4.92 4.79
CA ASP A 25 -9.19 3.75 3.93
C ASP A 25 -9.70 4.11 2.53
N TYR A 26 -9.54 3.17 1.58
CA TYR A 26 -10.10 3.29 0.24
C TYR A 26 -11.63 3.16 0.28
N ARG A 27 -12.35 4.14 -0.28
CA ARG A 27 -13.83 4.23 -0.19
C ARG A 27 -14.60 3.71 -1.42
N GLY A 28 -13.91 3.14 -2.41
CA GLY A 28 -14.56 2.58 -3.58
C GLY A 28 -15.20 1.21 -3.32
N LYS A 29 -15.87 0.67 -4.34
CA LYS A 29 -16.58 -0.60 -4.22
C LYS A 29 -15.62 -1.76 -4.48
N LEU A 30 -15.21 -2.42 -3.40
CA LEU A 30 -14.21 -3.47 -3.44
C LEU A 30 -14.82 -4.86 -3.57
N ILE A 31 -14.31 -5.64 -4.52
CA ILE A 31 -14.59 -7.05 -4.69
C ILE A 31 -13.38 -7.83 -4.20
N TYR A 32 -13.57 -8.68 -3.19
CA TYR A 32 -12.50 -9.54 -2.67
C TYR A 32 -12.09 -10.58 -3.71
N MET A 33 -10.80 -10.62 -4.02
CA MET A 33 -10.21 -11.56 -4.97
C MET A 33 -9.22 -12.49 -4.28
N PRO A 34 -9.66 -13.61 -3.70
CA PRO A 34 -8.75 -14.60 -3.13
C PRO A 34 -7.83 -15.20 -4.21
N HIS A 35 -8.33 -15.30 -5.45
CA HIS A 35 -7.59 -15.73 -6.63
C HIS A 35 -7.73 -14.65 -7.72
N PRO A 36 -6.67 -13.89 -8.05
CA PRO A 36 -6.77 -12.77 -8.98
C PRO A 36 -7.17 -13.15 -10.42
N GLY A 37 -7.11 -14.44 -10.78
CA GLY A 37 -7.54 -14.97 -12.07
C GLY A 37 -6.88 -14.21 -13.23
N LYS A 38 -7.69 -13.58 -14.09
CA LYS A 38 -7.19 -12.79 -15.23
C LYS A 38 -6.23 -11.65 -14.86
N TYR A 39 -6.23 -11.20 -13.61
CA TYR A 39 -5.35 -10.13 -13.12
C TYR A 39 -4.07 -10.64 -12.44
N GLU A 40 -3.85 -11.95 -12.35
CA GLU A 40 -2.72 -12.54 -11.61
C GLU A 40 -1.36 -11.98 -12.02
N LYS A 41 -1.10 -11.89 -13.33
CA LYS A 41 0.15 -11.31 -13.85
C LYS A 41 0.32 -9.84 -13.47
N LEU A 42 -0.78 -9.07 -13.41
CA LEU A 42 -0.75 -7.66 -13.02
C LEU A 42 -0.53 -7.51 -11.52
N VAL A 43 -1.23 -8.28 -10.70
CA VAL A 43 -1.03 -8.31 -9.24
C VAL A 43 0.42 -8.65 -8.91
N GLU A 44 0.97 -9.69 -9.54
CA GLU A 44 2.37 -10.09 -9.33
C GLU A 44 3.36 -8.98 -9.75
N LYS A 45 3.11 -8.30 -10.87
CA LYS A 45 3.92 -7.16 -11.30
C LYS A 45 3.92 -6.04 -10.26
N TYR A 46 2.75 -5.64 -9.78
CA TYR A 46 2.62 -4.56 -8.79
C TYR A 46 3.20 -4.95 -7.44
N ARG A 47 2.98 -6.19 -7.00
CA ARG A 47 3.59 -6.73 -5.79
C ARG A 47 5.10 -6.65 -5.85
N ARG A 48 5.74 -7.11 -6.94
CA ARG A 48 7.19 -7.01 -7.10
C ARG A 48 7.71 -5.58 -7.04
N GLU A 49 6.93 -4.62 -7.53
CA GLU A 49 7.29 -3.21 -7.48
C GLU A 49 7.27 -2.67 -6.04
N ILE A 50 6.20 -2.96 -5.29
CA ILE A 50 6.07 -2.60 -3.87
C ILE A 50 7.13 -3.33 -3.04
N GLU A 51 7.32 -4.64 -3.28
CA GLU A 51 8.21 -5.52 -2.52
C GLU A 51 9.69 -5.09 -2.63
N LYS A 52 10.08 -4.50 -3.77
CA LYS A 52 11.41 -3.87 -3.95
C LYS A 52 11.62 -2.59 -3.14
N ASN A 53 10.54 -1.98 -2.64
CA ASN A 53 10.55 -0.72 -1.90
C ASN A 53 9.88 -0.86 -0.52
N LEU A 54 9.84 -2.08 0.06
CA LEU A 54 9.22 -2.34 1.36
C LEU A 54 9.81 -1.50 2.49
N ASP A 55 11.09 -1.15 2.39
CA ASP A 55 11.81 -0.27 3.32
C ASP A 55 11.17 1.12 3.46
N LEU A 56 10.38 1.55 2.45
CA LEU A 56 9.71 2.85 2.48
C LEU A 56 8.37 2.82 3.22
N LEU A 57 7.72 1.67 3.37
CA LEU A 57 6.38 1.58 4.00
C LEU A 57 6.36 2.05 5.47
N PRO A 58 7.37 1.73 6.31
CA PRO A 58 7.47 2.31 7.65
C PRO A 58 7.53 3.84 7.63
N SER A 59 8.26 4.43 6.66
CA SER A 59 8.39 5.89 6.52
C SER A 59 7.08 6.54 6.05
N ILE A 60 6.38 5.90 5.10
CA ILE A 60 5.03 6.30 4.67
C ILE A 60 4.07 6.31 5.86
N THR A 61 4.13 5.31 6.73
CA THR A 61 3.24 5.20 7.89
C THR A 61 3.58 6.23 8.96
N LYS A 62 4.87 6.41 9.27
CA LYS A 62 5.37 7.39 10.26
C LYS A 62 5.07 8.84 9.88
N GLN A 63 4.79 9.11 8.60
CA GLN A 63 4.35 10.44 8.17
C GLN A 63 2.96 10.81 8.67
N LEU A 64 2.11 9.82 8.96
CA LEU A 64 0.72 10.02 9.36
C LEU A 64 0.43 9.65 10.82
N PHE A 65 1.30 8.84 11.43
CA PHE A 65 1.11 8.27 12.76
C PHE A 65 2.41 8.23 13.57
N THR A 66 2.30 8.37 14.88
CA THR A 66 3.44 8.20 15.80
C THR A 66 3.67 6.71 16.06
N VAL A 67 4.60 6.11 15.33
CA VAL A 67 4.90 4.68 15.44
C VAL A 67 6.10 4.44 16.37
N LYS A 68 5.87 3.68 17.45
CA LYS A 68 6.90 3.35 18.45
C LYS A 68 7.65 2.06 18.17
N GLU A 69 7.05 1.14 17.41
CA GLU A 69 7.60 -0.18 17.10
C GLU A 69 8.17 -0.24 15.69
N GLU A 70 8.97 -1.27 15.41
CA GLU A 70 9.38 -1.60 14.05
C GLU A 70 8.20 -2.19 13.28
N LEU A 71 8.00 -1.73 12.03
CA LEU A 71 6.90 -2.19 11.20
C LEU A 71 7.42 -3.11 10.11
N ILE A 72 7.00 -4.37 10.15
CA ILE A 72 7.28 -5.37 9.10
C ILE A 72 6.01 -5.59 8.30
N PHE A 73 5.95 -4.97 7.11
CA PHE A 73 4.79 -5.06 6.23
C PHE A 73 4.81 -6.35 5.40
N GLN A 74 3.67 -7.03 5.35
CA GLN A 74 3.47 -8.20 4.52
C GLN A 74 2.24 -8.02 3.64
N TYR A 75 2.35 -8.48 2.39
CA TYR A 75 1.19 -8.58 1.51
C TYR A 75 0.14 -9.51 2.13
N LYS A 76 -1.13 -9.11 2.07
CA LYS A 76 -2.24 -9.92 2.55
C LYS A 76 -3.11 -10.41 1.41
N PHE A 77 -3.67 -9.49 0.62
CA PHE A 77 -4.51 -9.83 -0.52
C PHE A 77 -4.72 -8.61 -1.42
N THR A 78 -5.47 -8.78 -2.52
CA THR A 78 -5.83 -7.71 -3.45
C THR A 78 -7.35 -7.66 -3.60
N TRP A 79 -7.88 -6.44 -3.71
CA TRP A 79 -9.26 -6.19 -4.12
C TRP A 79 -9.32 -5.60 -5.53
N LEU A 80 -10.44 -5.84 -6.22
CA LEU A 80 -10.78 -5.17 -7.46
C LEU A 80 -11.84 -4.12 -7.19
N ASP A 81 -11.60 -2.89 -7.65
CA ASP A 81 -12.66 -1.94 -7.91
C ASP A 81 -13.01 -2.02 -9.40
N ASP A 82 -14.09 -2.72 -9.73
CA ASP A 82 -14.46 -2.95 -11.12
C ASP A 82 -15.10 -1.71 -11.77
N GLU A 83 -15.67 -0.81 -10.98
CA GLU A 83 -16.27 0.43 -11.49
C GLU A 83 -15.18 1.38 -11.97
N ASN A 84 -14.14 1.57 -11.16
CA ASN A 84 -13.01 2.45 -11.47
C ASN A 84 -11.87 1.74 -12.22
N LYS A 85 -11.96 0.42 -12.39
CA LYS A 85 -10.91 -0.43 -12.97
C LYS A 85 -9.57 -0.28 -12.24
N PHE A 86 -9.62 -0.39 -10.91
CA PHE A 86 -8.43 -0.32 -10.04
C PHE A 86 -8.16 -1.66 -9.35
N LEU A 87 -6.87 -1.92 -9.09
CA LEU A 87 -6.44 -2.98 -8.19
C LEU A 87 -5.94 -2.35 -6.90
N VAL A 88 -6.46 -2.80 -5.77
CA VAL A 88 -6.12 -2.30 -4.43
C VAL A 88 -5.38 -3.38 -3.68
N LEU A 89 -4.06 -3.20 -3.53
CA LEU A 89 -3.18 -4.19 -2.90
C LEU A 89 -3.02 -3.84 -1.42
N ARG A 90 -3.32 -4.79 -0.55
CA ARG A 90 -3.24 -4.62 0.90
C ARG A 90 -1.95 -5.17 1.47
N TYR A 91 -1.23 -4.31 2.19
CA TYR A 91 -0.12 -4.68 3.06
C TYR A 91 -0.48 -4.36 4.50
N PHE A 92 0.00 -5.18 5.42
CA PHE A 92 -0.27 -5.02 6.85
C PHE A 92 0.98 -5.30 7.67
N ALA A 93 1.26 -4.43 8.63
CA ALA A 93 2.26 -4.62 9.67
C ALA A 93 1.56 -4.73 11.02
N HIS A 94 1.77 -5.85 11.71
CA HIS A 94 1.21 -6.09 13.03
C HIS A 94 2.07 -5.41 14.10
N ILE A 95 1.44 -4.87 15.14
CA ILE A 95 2.12 -4.40 16.36
C ILE A 95 1.57 -5.21 17.53
N TYR A 96 2.45 -5.67 18.42
CA TYR A 96 2.06 -6.64 19.45
C TYR A 96 1.87 -6.00 20.83
N LYS A 97 2.40 -4.80 21.05
CA LYS A 97 2.44 -4.18 22.38
C LYS A 97 1.46 -3.01 22.53
N ASP A 98 0.69 -2.71 21.49
CA ASP A 98 -0.33 -1.66 21.54
C ASP A 98 -1.66 -2.24 22.09
N PRO A 99 -2.25 -1.64 23.12
CA PRO A 99 -3.48 -2.15 23.73
C PRO A 99 -4.75 -1.80 22.94
N ILE A 100 -4.68 -0.96 21.91
CA ILE A 100 -5.83 -0.47 21.15
C ILE A 100 -5.78 -0.96 19.70
N TYR A 101 -4.59 -0.99 19.10
CA TYR A 101 -4.43 -1.26 17.67
C TYR A 101 -3.71 -2.59 17.39
N ALA A 102 -4.25 -3.36 16.45
CA ALA A 102 -3.62 -4.57 15.92
C ALA A 102 -2.42 -4.22 15.01
N GLY A 103 -2.43 -3.05 14.38
CA GLY A 103 -1.33 -2.65 13.51
C GLY A 103 -1.72 -1.61 12.48
N TYR A 104 -0.90 -1.52 11.43
CA TYR A 104 -1.04 -0.54 10.36
C TYR A 104 -1.29 -1.24 9.04
N GLN A 105 -2.29 -0.76 8.32
CA GLN A 105 -2.60 -1.15 6.96
C GLN A 105 -2.10 -0.09 5.99
N VAL A 106 -1.47 -0.53 4.89
CA VAL A 106 -1.19 0.31 3.73
C VAL A 106 -1.87 -0.29 2.52
N LEU A 107 -2.70 0.51 1.84
CA LEU A 107 -3.32 0.14 0.58
C LEU A 107 -2.68 0.90 -0.58
N PHE A 108 -2.24 0.16 -1.59
CA PHE A 108 -1.76 0.71 -2.84
C PHE A 108 -2.85 0.59 -3.90
N VAL A 109 -3.30 1.75 -4.41
CA VAL A 109 -4.32 1.78 -5.47
C VAL A 109 -3.60 1.95 -6.81
N TYR A 110 -3.70 0.92 -7.64
CA TYR A 110 -3.17 0.90 -9.00
C TYR A 110 -4.29 1.05 -10.01
N ASP A 111 -4.09 1.96 -10.96
CA ASP A 111 -4.92 2.03 -12.15
C ASP A 111 -4.53 0.92 -13.15
N ILE A 112 -5.50 0.09 -13.55
CA ILE A 112 -5.23 -1.09 -14.40
C ILE A 112 -4.76 -0.67 -15.79
N LYS A 113 -5.25 0.45 -16.32
CA LYS A 113 -4.97 0.91 -17.69
C LYS A 113 -3.57 1.50 -17.83
N THR A 114 -3.15 2.27 -16.83
CA THR A 114 -1.90 3.03 -16.83
C THR A 114 -0.78 2.31 -16.07
N HIS A 115 -1.11 1.30 -15.27
CA HIS A 115 -0.18 0.57 -14.41
C HIS A 115 0.54 1.44 -13.39
N LYS A 116 -0.08 2.55 -12.96
CA LYS A 116 0.52 3.50 -12.02
C LYS A 116 -0.22 3.51 -10.69
N ILE A 117 0.52 3.77 -9.62
CA ILE A 117 -0.04 4.10 -8.31
C ILE A 117 -0.74 5.46 -8.44
N ILE A 118 -2.03 5.50 -8.15
CA ILE A 118 -2.80 6.74 -8.11
C ILE A 118 -2.85 7.33 -6.69
N LYS A 119 -2.88 6.46 -5.68
CA LYS A 119 -3.02 6.85 -4.27
C LYS A 119 -2.50 5.74 -3.36
N ILE A 120 -2.01 6.14 -2.19
CA ILE A 120 -1.64 5.24 -1.10
C ILE A 120 -2.46 5.65 0.13
N PHE A 121 -3.17 4.68 0.71
CA PHE A 121 -3.98 4.89 1.91
C PHE A 121 -3.33 4.21 3.10
N VAL A 122 -3.33 4.86 4.26
CA VAL A 122 -2.76 4.31 5.50
C VAL A 122 -3.74 4.44 6.64
N THR A 123 -3.98 3.33 7.35
CA THR A 123 -4.96 3.24 8.43
C THR A 123 -4.41 2.45 9.61
N GLU A 124 -4.70 2.91 10.83
CA GLU A 124 -4.57 2.13 12.06
C GLU A 124 -5.72 1.14 12.15
N ILE A 125 -5.41 -0.15 12.27
CA ILE A 125 -6.42 -1.21 12.42
C ILE A 125 -6.59 -1.49 13.92
N PRO A 126 -7.79 -1.33 14.48
CA PRO A 126 -8.05 -1.65 15.89
C PRO A 126 -7.90 -3.15 16.16
N LEU A 127 -7.65 -3.52 17.42
CA LEU A 127 -7.85 -4.89 17.90
C LEU A 127 -9.35 -5.21 17.83
N GLU A 128 -9.69 -6.41 17.34
CA GLU A 128 -11.05 -6.95 17.31
C GLU A 128 -11.47 -7.51 18.68
#